data_AF-A0A2D4LWZ5-F1
#
_entry.id   AF-A0A2D4LWZ5-F1
#
_cell.length_a   1.000
_cell.length_b   1.000
_cell.length_c   1.000
_cell.angle_alpha   90.00
_cell.angle_beta   90.00
_cell.angle_gamma   90.00
#
_symmetry.space_group_name_H-M   'P 1'
#
loop_
_entity.id
_entity.type
_entity.pdbx_description
1 polymer ?
#
loop_
_entity_poly.entity_id
_entity_poly.type
_entity_poly.pdbx_seq_one_letter_code
_entity_poly.pdbx_strand_id
1 'polypeptide(L)'
;LTYCDTNVYEMAEALVKGELEGTSWDALQRVLSKHYGPTPALLASRFEFYTRSQREGEDCNTFLAELRKLSIPCQFNDTEDMIRDRIVLGLRDATIQKKLLAREKTPNL
;
A
#
# COMPACT_ATOMS: atom_id res chain seq x y z
N LEU A 1 31.69 2.38 1.35
CA LEU A 1 30.82 3.23 2.18
C LEU A 1 29.53 3.45 1.39
N THR A 2 28.40 3.15 2.01
CA THR A 2 27.04 3.34 1.45
C THR A 2 26.81 4.81 1.13
N TYR A 3 26.65 5.12 -0.16
CA TYR A 3 26.27 6.45 -0.64
C TYR A 3 24.84 6.72 -0.21
N CYS A 4 24.65 7.70 0.68
CA CYS A 4 23.35 8.27 0.94
C CYS A 4 23.17 9.45 -0.02
N ASP A 5 22.07 9.48 -0.76
CA ASP A 5 21.75 10.59 -1.66
C ASP A 5 21.75 11.91 -0.86
N THR A 6 22.27 12.99 -1.45
CA THR A 6 22.38 14.30 -0.79
C THR A 6 21.04 14.76 -0.21
N ASN A 7 19.93 14.50 -0.92
CA ASN A 7 18.59 14.89 -0.42
C ASN A 7 18.19 14.11 0.83
N VAL A 8 18.59 12.83 0.92
CA VAL A 8 18.29 12.00 2.09
C VAL A 8 19.12 12.45 3.29
N TYR A 9 20.38 12.83 3.07
CA TYR A 9 21.24 13.38 4.12
C TYR A 9 20.71 14.72 4.64
N GLU A 10 20.41 15.68 3.76
CA GLU A 10 19.85 16.99 4.12
C GLU A 10 18.51 16.87 4.85
N MET A 11 17.64 15.95 4.40
CA MET A 11 16.37 15.69 5.08
C MET A 11 16.59 15.09 6.46
N ALA A 12 17.50 14.12 6.59
CA ALA A 12 17.84 13.53 7.87
C ALA A 12 18.36 14.59 8.86
N GLU A 13 19.24 15.48 8.39
CA GLU A 13 19.80 16.58 9.18
C GLU A 13 18.70 17.57 9.61
N ALA A 14 17.80 17.94 8.70
CA ALA A 14 16.65 18.79 9.00
C ALA A 14 15.70 18.15 10.03
N LEU A 15 15.44 16.84 9.92
CA LEU A 15 14.53 16.12 10.82
C LEU A 15 15.09 15.98 12.25
N VAL A 16 16.41 15.91 12.41
CA VAL A 16 17.08 15.93 13.72
C VAL A 16 17.45 17.35 14.19
N LYS A 17 17.04 18.37 13.44
CA LYS A 17 17.29 19.80 13.74
C LYS A 17 18.77 20.21 13.73
N GLY A 18 19.57 19.63 12.84
CA GLY A 18 20.95 20.06 12.56
C GLY A 18 22.04 19.33 13.35
N GLU A 19 21.71 18.48 14.32
CA GLU A 19 22.69 17.68 15.08
C GLU A 19 22.68 16.21 14.64
N LEU A 20 22.99 15.97 13.36
CA LEU A 20 23.08 14.60 12.85
C LEU A 20 24.27 13.86 13.47
N GLU A 21 25.41 14.54 13.61
CA GLU A 21 26.57 14.06 14.34
C GLU A 21 26.25 13.98 15.85
N GLY A 22 26.18 12.77 16.39
CA GLY A 22 25.83 12.52 17.79
C GLY A 22 24.39 12.04 18.02
N THR A 23 23.54 12.09 17.00
CA THR A 23 22.23 11.42 17.06
C THR A 23 22.41 9.91 17.05
N SER A 24 21.79 9.21 18.01
CA SER A 24 21.83 7.74 18.04
C SER A 24 21.08 7.12 16.85
N TRP A 25 21.49 5.93 16.44
CA TRP A 25 20.83 5.20 15.37
C TRP A 25 19.31 5.06 15.62
N ASP A 26 18.91 4.73 16.85
CA ASP A 26 17.49 4.57 17.20
C ASP A 26 16.69 5.87 17.07
N ALA A 27 17.29 7.01 17.42
CA ALA A 27 16.65 8.32 17.28
C ALA A 27 16.50 8.70 15.80
N LEU A 28 17.56 8.50 15.00
CA LEU A 28 17.56 8.74 13.56
C LEU A 28 16.51 7.87 12.84
N GLN A 29 16.51 6.55 13.13
CA GLN A 29 15.54 5.62 12.57
C GLN A 29 14.11 6.04 12.90
N ARG A 30 13.86 6.52 14.13
CA ARG A 30 12.53 6.97 14.57
C ARG A 30 12.04 8.19 13.80
N VAL A 31 12.88 9.22 13.63
CA VAL A 31 12.47 10.45 12.93
C VAL A 31 12.26 10.21 11.43
N LEU A 32 13.14 9.43 10.79
CA LEU A 32 12.99 9.06 9.39
C LEU A 32 11.75 8.19 9.19
N SER A 33 11.54 7.19 10.05
CA SER A 33 10.35 6.34 9.99
C SER A 33 9.06 7.13 10.21
N LYS A 34 9.08 8.18 11.04
CA LYS A 34 7.92 9.07 11.21
C LYS A 34 7.66 9.95 9.98
N HIS A 35 8.72 10.41 9.32
CA HIS A 35 8.60 11.28 8.15
C HIS A 35 8.17 10.52 6.90
N TYR A 36 8.80 9.37 6.63
CA TYR A 36 8.54 8.54 5.45
C TYR A 36 7.49 7.45 5.70
N GLY A 37 7.12 7.21 6.96
CA GLY A 37 6.09 6.25 7.30
C GLY A 37 4.70 6.73 6.87
N PRO A 38 3.74 5.80 6.71
CA PRO A 38 2.39 6.16 6.31
C PRO A 38 1.71 7.00 7.39
N THR A 39 1.02 8.06 6.98
CA THR A 39 0.20 8.86 7.89
C THR A 39 -1.00 8.05 8.38
N PRO A 40 -1.60 8.36 9.55
CA PRO A 40 -2.84 7.71 10.00
C PRO A 40 -3.96 7.77 8.95
N ALA A 41 -4.06 8.86 8.18
CA ALA A 41 -5.02 8.99 7.10
C ALA A 41 -4.75 8.02 5.92
N LEU A 42 -3.48 7.81 5.58
CA LEU A 42 -3.07 6.83 4.58
C LEU A 42 -3.38 5.41 5.04
N LEU A 43 -3.11 5.09 6.31
CA LEU A 43 -3.45 3.80 6.91
C LEU A 43 -4.96 3.55 6.92
N ALA A 44 -5.77 4.56 7.28
CA ALA A 44 -7.22 4.45 7.26
C ALA A 44 -7.76 4.18 5.84
N SER A 45 -7.24 4.89 4.85
CA SER A 45 -7.61 4.70 3.44
C SER A 45 -7.28 3.28 2.96
N ARG A 46 -6.06 2.80 3.25
CA ARG A 46 -5.64 1.43 2.92
C ARG A 46 -6.46 0.39 3.65
N PHE A 47 -6.80 0.63 4.91
CA PHE A 47 -7.66 -0.27 5.68
C PHE A 47 -9.04 -0.39 5.03
N GLU A 48 -9.67 0.71 4.63
CA GLU A 48 -10.96 0.70 3.93
C GLU A 48 -10.87 -0.08 2.61
N PHE A 49 -9.83 0.15 1.81
CA PHE A 49 -9.58 -0.62 0.59
C PHE A 49 -9.44 -2.12 0.87
N TYR A 50 -8.59 -2.52 1.82
CA TYR A 50 -8.28 -3.93 2.08
C TYR A 50 -9.40 -4.70 2.79
N THR A 51 -10.29 -4.01 3.51
CA THR A 51 -11.45 -4.63 4.17
C THR A 51 -12.71 -4.67 3.30
N ARG A 52 -12.67 -4.04 2.12
CA ARG A 52 -13.79 -4.09 1.18
C ARG A 52 -13.92 -5.47 0.55
N SER A 53 -15.09 -6.08 0.78
CA SER A 53 -15.52 -7.35 0.17
C SER A 53 -16.81 -7.16 -0.60
N GLN A 54 -17.02 -7.92 -1.69
CA GLN A 54 -18.20 -7.86 -2.54
C GLN A 54 -19.48 -8.04 -1.71
N ARG A 55 -20.42 -7.10 -1.87
CA ARG A 55 -21.70 -7.12 -1.15
C ARG A 55 -22.64 -8.15 -1.76
N GLU A 56 -23.65 -8.56 -0.99
CA GLU A 56 -24.71 -9.41 -1.53
C GLU A 56 -25.50 -8.69 -2.63
N GLY A 57 -25.68 -9.34 -3.77
CA GLY A 57 -26.33 -8.76 -4.94
C GLY A 57 -25.49 -7.75 -5.74
N GLU A 58 -24.26 -7.46 -5.30
CA GLU A 58 -23.36 -6.56 -6.02
C GLU A 58 -22.70 -7.27 -7.21
N ASP A 59 -22.83 -6.72 -8.40
CA ASP A 59 -22.14 -7.23 -9.58
C ASP A 59 -20.64 -6.89 -9.58
N CYS A 60 -19.87 -7.61 -10.39
CA CYS A 60 -18.41 -7.47 -10.44
C CYS A 60 -17.94 -6.07 -10.92
N ASN A 61 -18.68 -5.41 -11.82
CA ASN A 61 -18.28 -4.10 -12.33
C ASN A 61 -18.48 -3.02 -11.26
N THR A 62 -19.58 -3.08 -10.52
CA THR A 62 -19.84 -2.21 -9.37
C THR A 62 -18.78 -2.42 -8.29
N PHE A 63 -18.44 -3.68 -7.97
CA PHE A 63 -17.38 -3.96 -7.01
C PHE A 63 -16.02 -3.41 -7.45
N LEU A 64 -15.64 -3.62 -8.72
CA LEU A 64 -14.40 -3.07 -9.30
C LEU A 64 -14.37 -1.54 -9.26
N ALA A 65 -15.49 -0.87 -9.60
CA ALA A 65 -15.58 0.58 -9.58
C ALA A 65 -15.37 1.15 -8.16
N GLU A 66 -15.96 0.52 -7.15
CA GLU A 66 -15.74 0.92 -5.75
C GLU A 66 -14.30 0.69 -5.29
N LEU A 67 -13.66 -0.43 -5.69
CA LEU A 67 -12.24 -0.65 -5.39
C LEU A 67 -11.34 0.42 -6.04
N ARG A 68 -11.63 0.82 -7.29
CA ARG A 68 -10.94 1.92 -7.98
C ARG A 68 -11.10 3.25 -7.25
N LYS A 69 -12.29 3.52 -6.72
CA LYS A 69 -12.54 4.73 -5.94
C LYS A 69 -11.77 4.72 -4.61
N LEU A 70 -11.77 3.59 -3.91
CA LEU A 70 -11.07 3.44 -2.62
C LEU A 70 -9.55 3.43 -2.76
N SER A 71 -9.00 3.06 -3.92
CA SER A 71 -7.55 3.05 -4.13
C SER A 71 -6.94 4.44 -4.34
N ILE A 72 -7.73 5.44 -4.77
CA ILE A 72 -7.26 6.81 -5.05
C ILE A 72 -6.41 7.40 -3.89
N PRO A 73 -6.88 7.40 -2.63
CA PRO A 73 -6.11 7.95 -1.51
C PRO A 73 -5.00 7.01 -0.97
N CYS A 74 -4.90 5.77 -1.47
CA CYS A 74 -4.06 4.74 -0.85
C CYS A 74 -2.56 4.84 -1.19
N GLN A 75 -2.17 5.72 -2.12
CA GLN A 75 -0.78 5.92 -2.55
C GLN A 75 -0.07 4.57 -2.80
N PHE A 76 -0.73 3.66 -3.51
CA PHE A 76 -0.13 2.38 -3.88
C PHE A 76 0.92 2.60 -4.97
N ASN A 77 2.03 1.87 -4.89
CA ASN A 77 3.07 1.90 -5.92
C ASN A 77 2.53 1.31 -7.24
N ASP A 78 1.76 0.23 -7.16
CA ASP A 78 1.03 -0.35 -8.28
C ASP A 78 -0.44 -0.52 -7.92
N THR A 79 -1.27 0.42 -8.37
CA THR A 79 -2.69 0.44 -8.04
C THR A 79 -3.46 -0.70 -8.72
N GLU A 80 -3.10 -1.05 -9.95
CA GLU A 80 -3.81 -2.10 -10.70
C GLU A 80 -3.53 -3.48 -10.13
N ASP A 81 -2.30 -3.72 -9.67
CA ASP A 81 -1.94 -4.96 -8.97
C ASP A 81 -2.71 -5.11 -7.66
N MET A 82 -2.78 -4.04 -6.85
CA MET A 82 -3.55 -4.07 -5.60
C MET A 82 -5.05 -4.29 -5.84
N ILE A 83 -5.62 -3.66 -6.88
CA ILE A 83 -7.02 -3.87 -7.26
C ILE A 83 -7.25 -5.31 -7.72
N ARG A 84 -6.36 -5.86 -8.56
CA ARG A 84 -6.47 -7.25 -9.05
C ARG A 84 -6.55 -8.23 -7.89
N ASP A 85 -5.62 -8.13 -6.94
CA ASP A 85 -5.60 -8.98 -5.75
C ASP A 85 -6.87 -8.81 -4.92
N ARG A 86 -7.27 -7.55 -4.67
CA ARG A 86 -8.43 -7.27 -3.83
C ARG A 86 -9.75 -7.72 -4.46
N ILE A 87 -9.88 -7.69 -5.80
CA ILE A 87 -11.03 -8.28 -6.49
C ILE A 87 -11.11 -9.75 -6.13
N VAL A 88 -10.06 -10.54 -6.39
CA VAL A 88 -10.09 -11.99 -6.17
C VAL A 88 -10.34 -12.31 -4.70
N LEU A 89 -9.58 -11.68 -3.79
CA LEU A 89 -9.67 -11.94 -2.36
C LEU A 89 -10.98 -11.43 -1.74
N GLY A 90 -11.64 -10.45 -2.36
CA GLY A 90 -12.88 -9.86 -1.90
C GLY A 90 -14.14 -10.43 -2.54
N LEU A 91 -14.02 -11.36 -3.50
CA LEU A 91 -15.17 -12.03 -4.10
C LEU A 91 -16.00 -12.77 -3.03
N ARG A 92 -17.32 -12.65 -3.12
CA ARG A 92 -18.25 -13.37 -2.24
C ARG A 92 -18.43 -14.83 -2.65
N ASP A 93 -18.39 -15.12 -3.95
CA ASP A 93 -18.49 -16.49 -4.46
C ASP A 93 -17.19 -17.25 -4.21
N ALA A 94 -17.19 -18.06 -3.14
CA ALA A 94 -16.06 -18.89 -2.75
C ALA A 94 -15.68 -19.94 -3.81
N THR A 95 -16.62 -20.36 -4.66
CA THR A 95 -16.35 -21.31 -5.74
C THR A 95 -15.57 -20.65 -6.87
N ILE A 96 -16.01 -19.45 -7.31
CA ILE A 96 -15.30 -18.66 -8.31
C ILE A 96 -13.94 -18.24 -7.79
N GLN A 97 -13.87 -17.74 -6.55
CA GLN A 97 -12.60 -17.35 -5.92
C GLN A 97 -11.60 -18.51 -5.91
N LYS A 98 -11.99 -19.71 -5.46
CA LYS A 98 -11.11 -20.90 -5.48
C LYS A 98 -10.65 -21.25 -6.89
N LYS A 99 -11.52 -21.17 -7.89
CA LYS A 99 -11.15 -21.42 -9.30
C LYS A 99 -10.13 -20.40 -9.80
N LEU A 100 -10.27 -19.12 -9.44
CA LEU A 100 -9.32 -18.07 -9.83
C LEU A 100 -7.96 -18.24 -9.16
N LEU A 101 -7.93 -18.61 -7.88
CA LEU A 101 -6.69 -18.87 -7.14
C LEU A 101 -5.97 -20.14 -7.60
N ALA A 102 -6.70 -21.14 -8.10
CA ALA A 102 -6.15 -22.40 -8.58
C ALA A 102 -5.68 -22.36 -10.04
N ARG A 103 -5.95 -21.26 -10.78
CA ARG A 103 -5.43 -21.09 -12.14
C ARG A 103 -3.93 -20.85 -12.05
N GLU A 104 -3.14 -21.77 -12.60
CA GLU A 104 -1.73 -21.51 -12.87
C GLU A 104 -1.61 -20.26 -13.75
N LYS A 105 -0.50 -19.53 -13.61
CA LYS A 105 -0.16 -18.44 -14.53
C LYS A 105 -0.21 -19.03 -15.94
N THR A 106 -1.22 -18.70 -16.74
CA THR A 106 -1.09 -18.80 -18.18
C THR A 106 0.12 -17.93 -18.51
N PRO A 107 1.23 -18.50 -19.01
CA PRO A 107 2.25 -17.69 -19.64
C PRO A 107 1.52 -16.96 -20.77
N ASN A 108 1.63 -15.64 -20.78
CA ASN A 108 1.06 -14.70 -21.74
C ASN A 108 0.65 -15.30 -23.09
N LEU A 109 -0.57 -14.97 -23.54
CA LEU A 109 -0.77 -14.65 -24.96
C LEU A 109 -0.10 -13.31 -25.25
#